data_AF-A0A7X4E2B8-F1
#
_entry.id   AF-A0A7X4E2B8-F1
#
_cell.length_a   1.000
_cell.length_b   1.000
_cell.length_c   1.000
_cell.angle_alpha   90.00
_cell.angle_beta   90.00
_cell.angle_gamma   90.00
#
_symmetry.space_group_name_H-M   'P 1'
#
loop_
_entity.id
_entity.type
_entity.pdbx_description
1 polymer ?
#
loop_
_entity_poly.entity_id
_entity_poly.type
_entity_poly.pdbx_seq_one_letter_code
_entity_poly.pdbx_strand_id
1 'polypeptide(L)'
;MPQQRTHPANDRYFQMHGLAARPPRILNAALQQAIDSMRRTLYGPSAHELTPPEIALLQQAGADVDEHPDRDDPMATYVSAFGAILATGLTPAQAAARLGGITPVRVRQMIRERTLHAVRIDGRWTIPVHQFGHDGLVPNIGAVNAAVPNTLDAVSVLRWFTTPDPELEAPDGQALTPLDWLRAGMDPAPVVEMAGAL
;
A
#
# COMPACT_ATOMS: atom_id res chain seq x y z
N MET A 1 -19.95 21.34 -21.04
CA MET A 1 -19.51 20.07 -20.40
C MET A 1 -18.53 20.42 -19.29
N PRO A 2 -18.70 19.86 -18.09
CA PRO A 2 -18.72 20.62 -16.83
C PRO A 2 -17.34 20.90 -16.23
N GLN A 3 -17.17 22.13 -15.72
CA GLN A 3 -16.06 22.51 -14.85
C GLN A 3 -16.28 21.90 -13.47
N GLN A 4 -15.48 20.90 -13.10
CA GLN A 4 -15.44 20.38 -11.74
C GLN A 4 -14.78 21.43 -10.84
N ARG A 5 -15.58 22.01 -9.94
CA ARG A 5 -15.11 22.91 -8.89
C ARG A 5 -14.32 22.08 -7.89
N THR A 6 -13.05 22.42 -7.67
CA THR A 6 -12.28 21.91 -6.55
C THR A 6 -12.96 22.36 -5.26
N HIS A 7 -13.20 21.40 -4.35
CA HIS A 7 -13.87 21.68 -3.09
C HIS A 7 -12.87 22.34 -2.13
N PRO A 8 -13.18 23.51 -1.52
CA PRO A 8 -12.23 24.30 -0.74
C PRO A 8 -11.67 23.58 0.49
N ALA A 9 -12.32 22.51 0.97
CA ALA A 9 -11.81 21.66 2.04
C ALA A 9 -10.56 20.86 1.63
N ASN A 10 -10.47 20.45 0.36
CA ASN A 10 -9.33 19.66 -0.13
C ASN A 10 -8.05 20.50 -0.16
N ASP A 11 -8.13 21.76 -0.59
CA ASP A 11 -6.97 22.65 -0.70
C ASP A 11 -6.33 22.94 0.66
N ARG A 12 -7.15 23.01 1.72
CA ARG A 12 -6.68 23.21 3.10
C ARG A 12 -6.01 21.96 3.66
N TYR A 13 -6.52 20.78 3.33
CA TYR A 13 -5.93 19.49 3.71
C TYR A 13 -4.52 19.32 3.13
N PHE A 14 -4.30 19.69 1.86
CA PHE A 14 -2.98 19.67 1.24
C PHE A 14 -1.96 20.61 1.88
N GLN A 15 -2.39 21.83 2.21
CA GLN A 15 -1.53 22.82 2.84
C GLN A 15 -1.12 22.41 4.26
N MET A 16 -2.02 21.76 5.00
CA MET A 16 -1.77 21.29 6.37
C MET A 16 -0.69 20.20 6.42
N HIS A 17 -0.59 19.37 5.38
CA HIS A 17 0.40 18.28 5.25
C HIS A 17 1.60 18.64 4.36
N GLY A 18 1.89 19.94 4.18
CA GLY A 18 3.10 20.40 3.47
C GLY A 18 3.14 20.12 1.96
N LEU A 19 2.04 19.71 1.35
CA LEU A 19 1.95 19.44 -0.08
C LEU A 19 1.63 20.75 -0.83
N ALA A 20 2.65 21.36 -1.45
CA ALA A 20 2.48 22.57 -2.23
C ALA A 20 1.56 22.33 -3.43
N ALA A 21 0.39 22.96 -3.42
CA ALA A 21 -0.56 22.97 -4.52
C ALA A 21 0.03 23.68 -5.75
N ARG A 22 0.79 22.93 -6.56
CA ARG A 22 0.82 22.93 -8.04
C ARG A 22 1.93 22.00 -8.58
N PRO A 23 1.77 20.68 -8.44
CA PRO A 23 2.52 19.75 -9.26
C PRO A 23 1.93 19.61 -10.69
N PRO A 24 2.69 19.07 -11.68
CA PRO A 24 2.19 18.81 -13.04
C PRO A 24 0.87 18.02 -13.02
N ARG A 25 -0.04 18.21 -13.99
CA ARG A 25 -1.40 17.60 -14.00
C ARG A 25 -1.41 16.08 -13.70
N ILE A 26 -0.38 15.35 -14.13
CA ILE A 26 -0.22 13.91 -13.86
C ILE A 26 0.02 13.63 -12.38
N LEU A 27 0.88 14.42 -11.73
CA LEU A 27 1.16 14.30 -10.29
C LEU A 27 -0.03 14.78 -9.44
N ASN A 28 -0.83 15.74 -9.91
CA ASN A 28 -2.10 16.10 -9.26
C ASN A 28 -3.13 14.95 -9.30
N ALA A 29 -3.30 14.27 -10.42
CA ALA A 29 -4.25 13.15 -10.54
C ALA A 29 -3.81 11.95 -9.67
N ALA A 30 -2.52 11.60 -9.74
CA ALA A 30 -1.92 10.59 -8.88
C ALA A 30 -2.12 10.91 -7.38
N LEU A 31 -1.87 12.16 -6.98
CA LEU A 31 -2.03 12.60 -5.60
C LEU A 31 -3.50 12.59 -5.15
N GLN A 32 -4.43 13.03 -6.00
CA GLN A 32 -5.86 12.95 -5.69
C GLN A 32 -6.35 11.51 -5.55
N GLN A 33 -5.84 10.59 -6.37
CA GLN A 33 -6.17 9.17 -6.23
C GLN A 33 -5.58 8.53 -5.00
N ALA A 34 -4.36 8.92 -4.62
CA ALA A 34 -3.76 8.50 -3.35
C ALA A 34 -4.69 8.87 -2.19
N ILE A 35 -5.18 10.11 -2.17
CA ILE A 35 -6.07 10.63 -1.12
C ILE A 35 -7.44 9.97 -1.13
N ASP A 36 -8.06 9.79 -2.30
CA ASP A 36 -9.35 9.10 -2.40
C ASP A 36 -9.23 7.63 -1.98
N SER A 37 -8.10 6.98 -2.25
CA SER A 37 -7.83 5.62 -1.78
C SER A 37 -7.64 5.58 -0.26
N MET A 38 -6.83 6.48 0.30
CA MET A 38 -6.64 6.61 1.74
C MET A 38 -7.94 6.88 2.52
N ARG A 39 -8.80 7.77 2.02
CA ARG A 39 -10.06 8.12 2.72
C ARG A 39 -10.96 6.90 2.92
N ARG A 40 -10.83 5.90 2.05
CA ARG A 40 -11.60 4.65 2.14
C ARG A 40 -10.97 3.62 3.08
N THR A 41 -9.66 3.64 3.25
CA THR A 41 -8.93 2.55 3.93
C THR A 41 -8.36 2.93 5.29
N LEU A 42 -7.98 4.19 5.52
CA LEU A 42 -7.19 4.61 6.69
C LEU A 42 -7.88 5.59 7.64
N TYR A 43 -8.91 6.31 7.20
CA TYR A 43 -9.54 7.34 8.02
C TYR A 43 -10.92 6.91 8.53
N GLY A 44 -10.96 6.46 9.78
CA GLY A 44 -12.01 6.89 10.71
C GLY A 44 -11.86 8.40 11.05
N PRO A 45 -12.75 8.99 11.88
CA PRO A 45 -12.72 10.42 12.20
C PRO A 45 -11.31 10.87 12.64
N SER A 46 -10.84 12.01 12.12
CA SER A 46 -9.48 12.50 12.32
C SER A 46 -9.21 12.91 13.78
N ALA A 47 -7.94 12.94 14.24
CA ALA A 47 -7.60 13.42 15.58
C ALA A 47 -8.04 14.88 15.84
N HIS A 48 -8.27 15.66 14.77
CA HIS A 48 -8.86 17.00 14.83
C HIS A 48 -10.37 16.99 15.14
N GLU A 49 -11.00 15.82 15.15
CA GLU A 49 -12.39 15.58 15.55
C GLU A 49 -12.48 15.04 16.99
N LEU A 50 -11.34 14.76 17.64
CA LEU A 50 -11.33 14.37 19.04
C LEU A 50 -11.66 15.57 19.91
N THR A 51 -12.73 15.43 20.67
CA THR A 51 -13.11 16.37 21.70
C THR A 51 -12.08 16.33 22.84
N PRO A 52 -11.93 17.43 23.62
CA PRO A 52 -11.02 17.44 24.77
C PRO A 52 -11.21 16.25 25.75
N PRO A 53 -12.43 15.74 26.01
CA PRO A 53 -12.64 14.52 26.78
C PRO A 53 -12.04 13.26 26.16
N GLU A 54 -12.08 13.11 24.84
CA GLU A 54 -11.55 11.92 24.15
C GLU A 54 -10.02 11.92 24.15
N ILE A 55 -9.40 13.10 24.02
CA ILE A 55 -7.95 13.28 24.17
C ILE A 55 -7.50 12.87 25.58
N ALA A 56 -8.21 13.33 26.61
CA ALA A 56 -7.88 13.00 28.00
C ALA A 56 -8.00 11.50 28.29
N LEU A 57 -8.99 10.82 27.69
CA LEU A 57 -9.17 9.38 27.82
C LEU A 57 -8.00 8.60 27.18
N LEU A 58 -7.55 9.02 26.00
CA LEU A 58 -6.42 8.42 25.29
C LEU A 58 -5.10 8.61 26.05
N GLN A 59 -4.86 9.81 26.57
CA GLN A 59 -3.67 10.10 27.39
C GLN A 59 -3.67 9.28 28.68
N GLN A 60 -4.82 9.07 29.33
CA GLN A 60 -4.94 8.19 30.49
C GLN A 60 -4.64 6.72 30.17
N ALA A 61 -4.92 6.29 28.94
CA ALA A 61 -4.57 4.96 28.44
C ALA A 61 -3.10 4.84 28.00
N GLY A 62 -2.30 5.90 28.15
CA GLY A 62 -0.89 5.94 27.77
C GLY A 62 -0.64 6.24 26.29
N ALA A 63 -1.66 6.68 25.55
CA ALA A 63 -1.47 7.15 24.18
C ALA A 63 -0.84 8.54 24.20
N ASP A 64 0.22 8.70 23.40
CA ASP A 64 0.82 9.98 23.14
C ASP A 64 0.01 10.71 22.05
N VAL A 65 -0.63 11.81 22.43
CA VAL A 65 -1.55 12.58 21.57
C VAL A 65 -0.87 13.84 21.02
N ASP A 66 0.35 14.15 21.45
CA ASP A 66 1.10 15.29 20.95
C ASP A 66 1.71 14.97 19.57
N GLU A 67 1.43 15.83 18.57
CA GLU A 67 2.04 15.76 17.24
C GLU A 67 3.56 15.94 17.38
N HIS A 68 4.30 14.84 17.20
CA HIS A 68 5.76 14.86 17.22
C HIS A 68 6.30 15.32 15.85
N PRO A 69 6.97 16.49 15.76
CA PRO A 69 7.47 17.01 14.49
C PRO A 69 8.60 16.16 13.86
N ASP A 70 9.26 15.30 14.65
CA ASP A 70 10.35 14.42 14.21
C ASP A 70 9.87 13.04 13.74
N ARG A 71 8.55 12.77 13.80
CA ARG A 71 7.97 11.53 13.28
C ARG A 71 7.59 11.76 11.82
N ASP A 72 8.13 10.95 10.90
CA ASP A 72 7.77 11.01 9.48
C ASP A 72 6.25 11.06 9.35
N ASP A 73 5.73 12.11 8.68
CA ASP A 73 4.29 12.28 8.49
C ASP A 73 3.74 10.99 7.85
N PRO A 74 2.84 10.25 8.54
CA PRO A 74 2.25 9.02 8.00
C PRO A 74 1.62 9.24 6.63
N MET A 75 1.12 10.45 6.38
CA MET A 75 0.56 10.88 5.10
C MET A 75 1.65 11.00 4.03
N ALA A 76 2.75 11.71 4.32
CA ALA A 76 3.88 11.81 3.41
C ALA A 76 4.48 10.44 3.09
N THR A 77 4.54 9.54 4.08
CA THR A 77 4.98 8.15 3.93
C THR A 77 4.06 7.37 2.99
N TYR A 78 2.74 7.43 3.21
CA TYR A 78 1.76 6.77 2.36
C TYR A 78 1.82 7.30 0.92
N VAL A 79 1.82 8.64 0.74
CA VAL A 79 1.89 9.29 -0.58
C VAL A 79 3.15 8.89 -1.33
N SER A 80 4.29 8.81 -0.64
CA SER A 80 5.54 8.35 -1.22
C SER A 80 5.46 6.90 -1.69
N ALA A 81 4.90 6.00 -0.86
CA ALA A 81 4.72 4.60 -1.22
C ALA A 81 3.73 4.43 -2.39
N PHE A 82 2.61 5.15 -2.38
CA PHE A 82 1.64 5.14 -3.47
C PHE A 82 2.25 5.69 -4.77
N GLY A 83 3.00 6.79 -4.68
CA GLY A 83 3.74 7.37 -5.80
C GLY A 83 4.75 6.39 -6.39
N ALA A 84 5.45 5.63 -5.55
CA ALA A 84 6.36 4.58 -6.00
C ALA A 84 5.63 3.43 -6.70
N ILE A 85 4.48 2.97 -6.18
CA ILE A 85 3.63 1.96 -6.84
C ILE A 85 3.16 2.47 -8.21
N LEU A 86 2.75 3.72 -8.29
CA LEU A 86 2.33 4.33 -9.54
C LEU A 86 3.46 4.45 -10.56
N ALA A 87 4.63 4.89 -10.14
CA ALA A 87 5.77 5.09 -11.02
C ALA A 87 6.39 3.79 -11.51
N THR A 88 6.37 2.73 -10.69
CA THR A 88 7.04 1.46 -10.98
C THR A 88 6.10 0.34 -11.42
N GLY A 89 4.81 0.44 -11.08
CA GLY A 89 3.84 -0.63 -11.29
C GLY A 89 3.68 -1.02 -12.76
N LEU A 90 3.53 -2.32 -12.99
CA LEU A 90 3.46 -2.90 -14.34
C LEU A 90 2.03 -2.98 -14.84
N THR A 91 1.84 -2.73 -16.13
CA THR A 91 0.63 -3.14 -16.85
C THR A 91 0.62 -4.66 -17.05
N PRO A 92 -0.54 -5.28 -17.35
CA PRO A 92 -0.59 -6.71 -17.66
C PRO A 92 0.32 -7.15 -18.81
N ALA A 93 0.58 -6.27 -19.79
CA ALA A 93 1.50 -6.56 -20.88
C ALA A 93 2.97 -6.55 -20.45
N GLN A 94 3.36 -5.58 -19.61
CA GLN A 94 4.72 -5.52 -19.05
C GLN A 94 4.98 -6.67 -18.08
N ALA A 95 4.02 -7.01 -17.23
CA ALA A 95 4.12 -8.17 -16.35
C ALA A 95 4.25 -9.48 -17.14
N ALA A 96 3.51 -9.63 -18.24
CA ALA A 96 3.64 -10.76 -19.15
C ALA A 96 5.06 -10.92 -19.70
N ALA A 97 5.66 -9.83 -20.19
CA ALA A 97 7.05 -9.83 -20.63
C ALA A 97 8.02 -10.16 -19.50
N ARG A 98 7.79 -9.61 -18.30
CA ARG A 98 8.64 -9.84 -17.11
C ARG A 98 8.62 -11.28 -16.62
N LEU A 99 7.52 -12.00 -16.82
CA LEU A 99 7.32 -13.41 -16.44
C LEU A 99 7.76 -14.39 -17.54
N GLY A 100 8.79 -14.04 -18.32
CA GLY A 100 9.31 -14.90 -19.38
C GLY A 100 8.43 -14.95 -20.63
N GLY A 101 7.61 -13.93 -20.88
CA GLY A 101 6.82 -13.81 -22.11
C GLY A 101 5.51 -14.60 -22.13
N ILE A 102 4.89 -14.84 -20.97
CA ILE A 102 3.52 -15.38 -20.92
C ILE A 102 2.52 -14.40 -21.56
N THR A 103 1.30 -14.85 -21.85
CA THR A 103 0.31 -13.98 -22.49
C THR A 103 -0.30 -12.97 -21.51
N PRO A 104 -0.70 -11.75 -21.95
CA PRO A 104 -1.46 -10.82 -21.12
C PRO A 104 -2.81 -11.38 -20.63
N VAL A 105 -3.36 -12.37 -21.34
CA VAL A 105 -4.56 -13.11 -20.91
C VAL A 105 -4.24 -13.94 -19.67
N ARG A 106 -3.11 -14.66 -19.65
CA ARG A 106 -2.67 -15.41 -18.47
C ARG A 106 -2.43 -14.51 -17.26
N VAL A 107 -1.81 -13.34 -17.46
CA VAL A 107 -1.63 -12.34 -16.38
C VAL A 107 -2.99 -11.88 -15.83
N ARG A 108 -3.95 -11.55 -16.70
CA ARG A 108 -5.30 -11.17 -16.27
C ARG A 108 -6.03 -12.31 -15.54
N GLN A 109 -5.77 -13.55 -15.90
CA GLN A 109 -6.28 -14.70 -15.19
C GLN A 109 -5.69 -14.78 -13.78
N MET A 110 -4.37 -14.64 -13.62
CA MET A 110 -3.71 -14.63 -12.30
C MET A 110 -4.26 -13.51 -11.39
N ILE A 111 -4.55 -12.33 -11.95
CA ILE A 111 -5.19 -11.24 -11.22
C ILE A 111 -6.60 -11.65 -10.74
N ARG A 112 -7.39 -12.29 -11.59
CA ARG A 112 -8.74 -12.77 -11.22
C ARG A 112 -8.70 -13.88 -10.17
N GLU A 113 -7.73 -14.77 -10.28
CA GLU A 113 -7.46 -15.85 -9.33
C GLU A 113 -6.81 -15.35 -8.04
N ARG A 114 -6.50 -14.05 -7.93
CA ARG A 114 -5.83 -13.41 -6.80
C ARG A 114 -4.43 -13.97 -6.50
N THR A 115 -3.85 -14.70 -7.45
CA THR A 115 -2.45 -15.18 -7.36
C THR A 115 -1.45 -14.11 -7.79
N LEU A 116 -1.92 -13.02 -8.41
CA LEU A 116 -1.15 -11.82 -8.69
C LEU A 116 -1.93 -10.60 -8.21
N HIS A 117 -1.41 -9.92 -7.18
CA HIS A 117 -2.03 -8.71 -6.65
C HIS A 117 -1.92 -7.57 -7.68
N ALA A 118 -3.05 -6.90 -7.93
CA ALA A 118 -3.12 -5.76 -8.82
C ALA A 118 -4.25 -4.83 -8.39
N VAL A 119 -4.06 -3.53 -8.63
CA VAL A 119 -5.07 -2.50 -8.31
C VAL A 119 -5.45 -1.71 -9.56
N ARG A 120 -6.62 -1.08 -9.50
CA ARG A 120 -7.09 -0.16 -10.54
C ARG A 120 -6.76 1.27 -10.14
N ILE A 121 -5.88 1.91 -10.91
CA ILE A 121 -5.50 3.31 -10.74
C ILE A 121 -5.77 4.02 -12.07
N ASP A 122 -6.55 5.11 -12.05
CA ASP A 122 -7.06 5.77 -13.26
C ASP A 122 -7.71 4.82 -14.28
N GLY A 123 -8.44 3.82 -13.78
CA GLY A 123 -9.09 2.80 -14.61
C GLY A 123 -8.11 1.81 -15.28
N ARG A 124 -6.81 1.88 -15.00
CA ARG A 124 -5.78 0.98 -15.52
C ARG A 124 -5.35 -0.01 -14.46
N TRP A 125 -5.01 -1.23 -14.89
CA TRP A 125 -4.38 -2.20 -13.99
C TRP A 125 -2.93 -1.78 -13.73
N THR A 126 -2.59 -1.70 -12.45
CA THR A 126 -1.25 -1.46 -11.95
C THR A 126 -0.87 -2.64 -11.06
N ILE A 127 0.19 -3.35 -11.42
CA ILE A 127 0.70 -4.53 -10.71
C ILE A 127 1.96 -4.10 -9.96
N PRO A 128 1.94 -4.03 -8.62
CA PRO A 128 3.11 -3.63 -7.83
C PRO A 128 4.33 -4.55 -8.07
N VAL A 129 5.51 -3.95 -8.24
CA VAL A 129 6.73 -4.67 -8.66
C VAL A 129 7.38 -5.53 -7.57
N HIS A 130 7.06 -5.29 -6.29
CA HIS A 130 7.62 -6.05 -5.18
C HIS A 130 7.34 -7.56 -5.27
N GLN A 131 6.31 -7.94 -6.03
CA GLN A 131 5.92 -9.33 -6.27
C GLN A 131 6.86 -10.10 -7.20
N PHE A 132 7.77 -9.41 -7.90
CA PHE A 132 8.66 -10.01 -8.88
C PHE A 132 10.07 -10.20 -8.30
N GLY A 133 10.63 -11.40 -8.48
CA GLY A 133 12.03 -11.72 -8.21
C GLY A 133 12.91 -11.58 -9.45
N HIS A 134 14.09 -12.21 -9.45
CA HIS A 134 14.99 -12.18 -10.61
C HIS A 134 14.33 -12.83 -11.85
N ASP A 135 13.85 -14.07 -11.71
CA ASP A 135 13.36 -14.90 -12.83
C ASP A 135 11.85 -15.19 -12.78
N GLY A 136 11.06 -14.28 -12.23
CA GLY A 136 9.61 -14.45 -12.20
C GLY A 136 8.96 -13.78 -11.00
N LEU A 137 7.95 -14.43 -10.44
CA LEU A 137 7.38 -14.03 -9.16
C LEU A 137 8.28 -14.49 -8.01
N VAL A 138 8.22 -13.77 -6.89
CA VAL A 138 8.78 -14.24 -5.62
C VAL A 138 8.17 -15.62 -5.30
N PRO A 139 8.97 -16.61 -4.84
CA PRO A 139 8.47 -17.94 -4.55
C PRO A 139 7.24 -17.92 -3.64
N ASN A 140 6.25 -18.76 -3.95
CA ASN A 140 5.01 -18.93 -3.18
C ASN A 140 4.15 -17.66 -2.97
N ILE A 141 4.51 -16.50 -3.55
CA ILE A 141 3.77 -15.26 -3.33
C ILE A 141 2.32 -15.33 -3.81
N GLY A 142 2.02 -16.18 -4.80
CA GLY A 142 0.66 -16.38 -5.28
C GLY A 142 -0.28 -16.98 -4.23
N ALA A 143 0.22 -17.85 -3.34
CA ALA A 143 -0.55 -18.38 -2.23
C ALA A 143 -0.82 -17.29 -1.18
N VAL A 144 0.19 -16.47 -0.88
CA VAL A 144 0.07 -15.34 0.04
C VAL A 144 -0.92 -14.31 -0.48
N ASN A 145 -0.79 -13.88 -1.74
CA ASN A 145 -1.71 -12.95 -2.40
C ASN A 145 -3.17 -13.44 -2.37
N ALA A 146 -3.39 -14.75 -2.51
CA ALA A 146 -4.73 -15.32 -2.49
C ALA A 146 -5.36 -15.26 -1.08
N ALA A 147 -4.54 -15.33 -0.03
CA ALA A 147 -4.97 -15.25 1.38
C ALA A 147 -5.23 -13.82 1.84
N VAL A 148 -4.51 -12.82 1.32
CA VAL A 148 -4.73 -11.41 1.65
C VAL A 148 -6.20 -11.02 1.41
N PRO A 149 -6.88 -10.28 2.32
CA PRO A 149 -8.23 -9.78 2.10
C PRO A 149 -8.36 -8.91 0.85
N ASN A 150 -9.51 -8.95 0.18
CA ASN A 150 -9.75 -8.15 -1.03
C ASN A 150 -10.11 -6.68 -0.75
N THR A 151 -10.19 -6.30 0.52
CA THR A 151 -10.55 -4.98 1.02
C THR A 151 -9.34 -4.04 1.18
N LEU A 152 -8.13 -4.60 1.26
CA LEU A 152 -6.91 -3.83 1.48
C LEU A 152 -6.47 -3.08 0.21
N ASP A 153 -5.93 -1.88 0.42
CA ASP A 153 -5.36 -1.07 -0.65
C ASP A 153 -3.90 -1.45 -0.94
N ALA A 154 -3.38 -0.98 -2.09
CA ALA A 154 -2.07 -1.37 -2.58
C ALA A 154 -0.91 -1.00 -1.63
N VAL A 155 -1.02 0.12 -0.91
CA VAL A 155 0.03 0.56 0.00
C VAL A 155 -0.01 -0.27 1.28
N SER A 156 -1.19 -0.59 1.81
CA SER A 156 -1.31 -1.48 2.97
C SER A 156 -0.72 -2.86 2.68
N VAL A 157 -1.03 -3.43 1.51
CA VAL A 157 -0.45 -4.71 1.07
C VAL A 157 1.07 -4.61 0.91
N LEU A 158 1.56 -3.56 0.24
CA LEU A 158 3.01 -3.32 0.09
C LEU A 158 3.70 -3.22 1.46
N ARG A 159 3.16 -2.38 2.35
CA ARG A 159 3.74 -2.16 3.68
C ARG A 159 3.81 -3.45 4.47
N TRP A 160 2.75 -4.24 4.48
CA TRP A 160 2.76 -5.54 5.16
C TRP A 160 3.87 -6.44 4.61
N PHE A 161 3.99 -6.55 3.29
CA PHE A 161 5.04 -7.35 2.65
C PHE A 161 6.47 -6.88 2.94
N THR A 162 6.68 -5.59 3.24
CA THR A 162 8.01 -4.97 3.40
C THR A 162 8.32 -4.55 4.83
N THR A 163 7.43 -4.80 5.80
CA THR A 163 7.67 -4.49 7.21
C THR A 163 8.21 -5.74 7.91
N PRO A 164 9.32 -5.66 8.66
CA PRO A 164 9.82 -6.78 9.43
C PRO A 164 8.79 -7.23 10.48
N ASP A 165 8.64 -8.54 10.63
CA ASP A 165 7.73 -9.12 11.60
C ASP A 165 8.52 -10.00 12.60
N PRO A 166 8.32 -9.83 13.92
CA PRO A 166 9.01 -10.63 14.93
C PRO A 166 8.66 -12.12 14.88
N GLU A 167 7.56 -12.53 14.25
CA GLU A 167 7.23 -13.95 14.08
C GLU A 167 8.01 -14.61 12.92
N LEU A 168 8.68 -13.80 12.08
CA LEU A 168 9.44 -14.25 10.91
C LEU A 168 10.93 -14.06 11.16
N GLU A 169 11.56 -14.95 11.93
CA GLU A 169 12.98 -14.82 12.29
C GLU A 169 13.91 -15.59 11.33
N ALA A 170 15.01 -14.94 10.94
CA ALA A 170 16.15 -15.58 10.31
C ALA A 170 16.93 -16.48 11.30
N PRO A 171 17.80 -17.39 10.82
CA PRO A 171 18.61 -18.24 11.70
C PRO A 171 19.51 -17.50 12.70
N ASP A 172 19.83 -16.23 12.44
CA ASP A 172 20.64 -15.36 13.31
C ASP A 172 19.79 -14.51 14.27
N GLY A 173 18.46 -14.71 14.31
CA GLY A 173 17.53 -14.00 15.16
C GLY A 173 17.08 -12.64 14.62
N GLN A 174 17.44 -12.27 13.39
CA GLN A 174 16.94 -11.06 12.76
C GLN A 174 15.48 -11.24 12.30
N ALA A 175 14.59 -10.32 12.68
CA ALA A 175 13.23 -10.25 12.12
C ALA A 175 13.28 -9.93 10.62
N LEU A 176 12.59 -10.74 9.82
CA LEU A 176 12.50 -10.64 8.37
C LEU A 176 11.15 -10.06 7.96
N THR A 177 11.14 -9.48 6.76
CA THR A 177 9.88 -9.13 6.10
C THR A 177 9.23 -10.38 5.50
N PRO A 178 7.90 -10.41 5.29
CA PRO A 178 7.26 -11.48 4.52
C PRO A 178 7.90 -11.72 3.15
N LEU A 179 8.34 -10.66 2.44
CA LEU A 179 9.03 -10.82 1.16
C LEU A 179 10.40 -11.49 1.31
N ASP A 180 11.18 -11.09 2.30
CA ASP A 180 12.52 -11.67 2.51
C ASP A 180 12.43 -13.11 2.98
N TRP A 181 11.41 -13.43 3.79
CA TRP A 181 11.08 -14.81 4.16
C TRP A 181 10.83 -15.70 2.94
N LEU A 182 9.96 -15.24 2.02
CA LEU A 182 9.64 -15.96 0.80
C LEU A 182 10.83 -16.04 -0.17
N ARG A 183 11.65 -14.99 -0.26
CA ARG A 183 12.87 -14.97 -1.09
C ARG A 183 13.94 -15.91 -0.56
N ALA A 184 14.05 -16.06 0.75
CA ALA A 184 14.93 -17.03 1.39
C ALA A 184 14.48 -18.50 1.15
N GLY A 185 13.29 -18.71 0.58
CA GLY A 185 12.76 -20.04 0.29
C GLY A 185 12.28 -20.78 1.54
N MET A 186 11.98 -20.05 2.62
CA MET A 186 11.43 -20.62 3.84
C MET A 186 9.97 -21.06 3.66
N ASP A 187 9.45 -21.84 4.60
CA ASP A 187 8.09 -22.38 4.53
C ASP A 187 7.07 -21.24 4.40
N PRO A 188 6.25 -21.18 3.33
CA PRO A 188 5.30 -20.10 3.16
C PRO A 188 4.11 -20.15 4.15
N ALA A 189 3.87 -21.28 4.84
CA ALA A 189 2.67 -21.46 5.67
C ALA A 189 2.43 -20.34 6.72
N PRO A 190 3.43 -19.90 7.51
CA PRO A 190 3.24 -18.82 8.47
C PRO A 190 2.82 -17.51 7.78
N VAL A 191 3.48 -17.16 6.68
CA VAL A 191 3.19 -15.93 5.93
C VAL A 191 1.79 -15.96 5.29
N VAL A 192 1.34 -17.14 4.84
CA VAL A 192 -0.03 -17.32 4.32
C VAL A 192 -1.08 -17.17 5.43
N GLU A 193 -0.82 -17.72 6.61
CA GLU A 193 -1.70 -17.58 7.77
C GLU A 193 -1.82 -16.12 8.21
N MET A 194 -0.69 -15.43 8.38
CA MET A 194 -0.63 -14.01 8.71
C MET A 194 -1.37 -13.15 7.68
N ALA A 195 -1.19 -13.45 6.38
CA ALA A 195 -1.90 -12.73 5.31
C ALA A 195 -3.42 -12.84 5.41
N GLY A 196 -3.93 -14.01 5.82
CA GLY A 196 -5.36 -14.26 5.99
C GLY A 196 -5.97 -13.56 7.21
N ALA A 197 -5.15 -13.08 8.14
CA ALA A 197 -5.57 -12.40 9.37
C ALA A 197 -5.53 -10.87 9.30
N LEU A 198 -5.16 -10.30 8.14
CA LEU A 198 -5.18 -8.85 7.89
C LEU A 198 -6.60 -8.27 7.79
#